data_AF-A0AAQ4EPK6-F1
#
_entry.id   AF-A0AAQ4EPK6-F1
#
_cell.length_a   1.000
_cell.length_b   1.000
_cell.length_c   1.000
_cell.angle_alpha   90.00
_cell.angle_beta   90.00
_cell.angle_gamma   90.00
#
_symmetry.space_group_name_H-M   'P 1'
#
loop_
_entity.id
_entity.type
_entity.pdbx_description
1 polymer ?
#
loop_
_entity_poly.entity_id
_entity_poly.type
_entity_poly.pdbx_seq_one_letter_code
_entity_poly.pdbx_strand_id
1 'polypeptide(L)'
;MDGKKTLGKGVRAQNAPSRAGIQHQPVCPPLVSQAFAWFSDLLVEHAEIFWSLFAVDMDAVLAEQPPDTWDSFPLLQVLNDYLRIDENLCGGRFHQHLRDTFAPQVVRYVDLMESSIAQSLHKGFEKEHWEIKGNGCPSSEELFWKLDALQCFIRDLHWPDEVFAKHLEQRLKLMACDMVESCVTRTLQAFQQLQRKSKWNTTDYIVPSEMCAMINVVLEARIQSLKLCTVDGADVHQYHSKIDGLVDGTLQEMQTGLIAKLTSMLEVTLGKLSRYDEGSLLAPILSLTYRQGMSSSGKEVGQQYVNSVRNSMEQLRQKVSDELWVLALFEQWYAAQMSLLCSWLSERLDHGLHSIQLSALLHIARKLYSDFELQGIEEEKLNSKVYQTVCSRLQLEEAAASVSDANSREKEDSDTSKRGKSLRFKGAMSGLPGDGD
;
A
#
# COMPACT_ATOMS: atom_id res chain seq x y z
N MET A 1 67.19 16.17 -24.28
CA MET A 1 66.47 15.00 -24.80
C MET A 1 65.00 15.18 -24.47
N ASP A 2 64.33 16.18 -25.03
CA ASP A 2 63.86 16.23 -26.42
C ASP A 2 62.89 15.07 -26.68
N GLY A 3 61.62 15.25 -27.04
CA GLY A 3 60.98 16.39 -27.69
C GLY A 3 60.26 15.87 -28.93
N LYS A 4 58.95 16.17 -29.04
CA LYS A 4 58.07 16.34 -30.23
C LYS A 4 56.66 15.85 -29.88
N LYS A 5 55.66 16.71 -29.60
CA LYS A 5 54.95 17.72 -30.44
C LYS A 5 54.38 17.18 -31.75
N THR A 6 53.04 17.18 -31.84
CA THR A 6 52.17 17.92 -32.80
C THR A 6 50.71 17.56 -32.44
N LEU A 7 49.70 18.39 -32.15
CA LEU A 7 49.24 19.77 -32.43
C LEU A 7 48.03 19.78 -33.39
N GLY A 8 46.87 20.26 -32.88
CA GLY A 8 45.70 20.67 -33.65
C GLY A 8 44.46 20.83 -32.74
N LYS A 9 44.36 21.90 -31.94
CA LYS A 9 43.62 23.18 -32.17
C LYS A 9 42.09 23.09 -31.97
N GLY A 10 41.56 23.96 -31.10
CA GLY A 10 40.13 24.32 -31.02
C GLY A 10 39.59 24.47 -29.58
N VAL A 11 39.98 25.49 -28.81
CA VAL A 11 39.23 26.74 -28.56
C VAL A 11 38.06 26.60 -27.56
N ARG A 12 38.32 27.10 -26.34
CA ARG A 12 37.49 28.00 -25.49
C ARG A 12 36.25 27.43 -24.77
N ALA A 13 36.42 27.22 -23.47
CA ALA A 13 35.37 27.31 -22.47
C ALA A 13 35.01 28.79 -22.22
N GLN A 14 33.73 29.14 -22.36
CA GLN A 14 33.10 30.27 -21.68
C GLN A 14 31.57 30.19 -21.85
N ASN A 15 30.88 30.28 -20.71
CA ASN A 15 29.51 30.74 -20.50
C ASN A 15 28.35 29.81 -20.88
N ALA A 16 27.58 29.47 -19.83
CA ALA A 16 26.18 29.08 -19.92
C ALA A 16 25.35 30.15 -20.66
N PRO A 17 24.30 29.72 -21.38
CA PRO A 17 23.06 30.48 -21.37
C PRO A 17 21.86 29.64 -20.99
N SER A 18 20.95 30.33 -20.33
CA SER A 18 19.64 29.89 -19.86
C SER A 18 18.79 29.26 -20.96
N ARG A 19 17.97 28.31 -20.52
CA ARG A 19 16.86 27.68 -21.23
C ARG A 19 15.94 28.76 -21.84
N ALA A 20 16.11 29.04 -23.12
CA ALA A 20 15.18 29.86 -23.91
C ALA A 20 14.30 28.89 -24.71
N GLY A 21 13.01 28.87 -24.40
CA GLY A 21 12.01 28.17 -25.19
C GLY A 21 11.94 28.77 -26.59
N ILE A 22 12.08 27.93 -27.61
CA ILE A 22 11.77 28.30 -28.98
C ILE A 22 10.27 28.08 -29.13
N GLN A 23 9.50 29.11 -28.81
CA GLN A 23 8.13 29.24 -29.31
C GLN A 23 8.23 29.46 -30.82
N HIS A 24 7.85 28.45 -31.61
CA HIS A 24 7.48 28.69 -32.99
C HIS A 24 6.11 29.40 -32.99
N GLN A 25 6.12 30.72 -32.86
CA GLN A 25 4.99 31.56 -33.21
C GLN A 25 4.74 31.45 -34.73
N PRO A 26 3.49 31.32 -35.20
CA PRO A 26 3.16 31.61 -36.59
C PRO A 26 3.28 33.12 -36.75
N VAL A 27 4.46 33.58 -37.16
CA VAL A 27 4.72 34.99 -37.40
C VAL A 27 4.06 35.38 -38.72
N CYS A 28 2.83 35.88 -38.68
CA CYS A 28 2.46 36.93 -39.63
C CYS A 28 3.42 38.09 -39.37
N PRO A 29 4.20 38.56 -40.36
CA PRO A 29 5.23 39.55 -40.12
C PRO A 29 4.59 40.85 -39.57
N PRO A 30 5.04 41.37 -38.41
CA PRO A 30 4.46 42.54 -37.75
C PRO A 30 4.55 43.83 -38.59
N LEU A 31 5.35 43.81 -39.66
CA LEU A 31 5.50 44.91 -40.62
C LEU A 31 4.24 45.18 -41.45
N VAL A 32 3.38 44.19 -41.70
CA VAL A 32 2.20 44.39 -42.55
C VAL A 32 1.05 45.05 -41.77
N SER A 33 0.82 44.62 -40.52
CA SER A 33 -0.21 45.18 -39.65
C SER A 33 0.05 46.65 -39.29
N GLN A 34 1.31 47.01 -38.99
CA GLN A 34 1.67 48.42 -38.72
C GLN A 34 1.63 49.32 -39.97
N ALA A 35 1.85 48.77 -41.17
CA ALA A 35 1.81 49.53 -42.42
C ALA A 35 0.38 49.85 -42.89
N PHE A 36 -0.62 49.08 -42.44
CA PHE A 36 -2.02 49.19 -42.89
C PHE A 36 -3.01 49.38 -41.72
N ALA A 37 -2.59 50.02 -40.63
CA ALA A 37 -3.42 50.27 -39.45
C ALA A 37 -4.76 51.01 -39.75
N TRP A 38 -4.89 51.69 -40.89
CA TRP A 38 -6.13 52.34 -41.35
C TRP A 38 -7.05 51.44 -42.21
N PHE A 39 -6.65 50.22 -42.53
CA PHE A 39 -7.40 49.23 -43.34
C PHE A 39 -7.68 47.94 -42.58
N SER A 40 -7.92 48.05 -41.27
CA SER A 40 -8.19 46.90 -40.38
C SER A 40 -9.29 45.98 -40.94
N ASP A 41 -10.39 46.56 -41.43
CA ASP A 41 -11.53 45.80 -41.97
C ASP A 41 -11.18 45.00 -43.24
N LEU A 42 -10.30 45.54 -44.09
CA LEU A 42 -9.88 44.87 -45.33
C LEU A 42 -8.92 43.71 -45.07
N LEU A 43 -8.10 43.81 -44.02
CA LEU A 43 -7.22 42.72 -43.57
C LEU A 43 -8.03 41.58 -42.93
N VAL A 44 -9.12 41.90 -42.23
CA VAL A 44 -10.06 40.89 -41.71
C VAL A 44 -10.73 40.13 -42.86
N GLU A 45 -11.24 40.84 -43.88
CA GLU A 45 -11.86 40.20 -45.06
C GLU A 45 -10.86 39.30 -45.81
N HIS A 46 -9.60 39.75 -45.98
CA HIS A 46 -8.56 38.93 -46.58
C HIS A 46 -8.25 37.67 -45.78
N ALA A 47 -8.20 37.77 -44.45
CA ALA A 47 -7.99 36.64 -43.56
C ALA A 47 -9.16 35.64 -43.66
N GLU A 48 -10.40 36.12 -43.69
CA GLU A 48 -11.58 35.26 -43.88
C GLU A 48 -11.56 34.51 -45.22
N ILE A 49 -11.19 35.18 -46.31
CA ILE A 49 -11.06 34.53 -47.64
C ILE A 49 -9.98 33.45 -47.59
N PHE A 50 -8.80 33.74 -47.03
CA PHE A 50 -7.72 32.77 -46.90
C PHE A 50 -8.17 31.51 -46.14
N TRP A 51 -8.80 31.71 -44.97
CA TRP A 51 -9.27 30.59 -44.15
C TRP A 51 -10.41 29.81 -44.80
N SER A 52 -11.27 30.48 -45.59
CA SER A 52 -12.32 29.79 -46.35
C SER A 52 -11.76 28.88 -47.45
N LEU A 53 -10.67 29.28 -48.13
CA LEU A 53 -10.00 28.45 -49.12
C LEU A 53 -9.26 27.29 -48.44
N PHE A 54 -8.56 27.58 -47.35
CA PHE A 54 -7.87 26.57 -46.55
C PHE A 54 -8.83 25.50 -46.01
N ALA A 55 -10.05 25.88 -45.59
CA ALA A 55 -11.06 24.94 -45.11
C ALA A 55 -11.44 23.89 -46.16
N VAL A 56 -11.60 24.30 -47.43
CA VAL A 56 -11.96 23.38 -48.52
C VAL A 56 -10.86 22.35 -48.75
N ASP A 57 -9.60 22.80 -48.77
CA ASP A 57 -8.45 21.91 -48.94
C ASP A 57 -8.26 20.99 -47.72
N MET A 58 -8.45 21.52 -46.50
CA MET A 58 -8.41 20.74 -45.26
C MET A 58 -9.46 19.64 -45.26
N ASP A 59 -10.71 19.96 -45.60
CA ASP A 59 -11.82 18.99 -45.62
C ASP A 59 -11.57 17.89 -46.66
N ALA A 60 -11.03 18.23 -47.83
CA ALA A 60 -10.67 17.24 -48.84
C ALA A 60 -9.62 16.25 -48.32
N VAL A 61 -8.57 16.75 -47.64
CA VAL A 61 -7.53 15.91 -47.05
C VAL A 61 -8.06 15.06 -45.89
N LEU A 62 -8.90 15.64 -45.02
CA LEU A 62 -9.50 14.91 -43.90
C LEU A 62 -10.46 13.82 -44.37
N ALA A 63 -11.18 14.03 -45.48
CA ALA A 63 -12.08 13.03 -46.06
C ALA A 63 -11.36 11.81 -46.64
N GLU A 64 -10.08 11.94 -47.02
CA GLU A 64 -9.25 10.84 -47.51
C GLU A 64 -8.63 10.00 -46.37
N GLN A 65 -8.70 10.47 -45.13
CA GLN A 65 -8.13 9.74 -44.00
C GLN A 65 -8.93 8.46 -43.71
N PRO A 66 -8.26 7.33 -43.38
CA PRO A 66 -8.93 6.12 -42.93
C PRO A 66 -9.78 6.37 -41.66
N PRO A 67 -10.83 5.56 -41.42
CA PRO A 67 -11.58 5.67 -40.16
C PRO A 67 -10.69 5.35 -38.95
N ASP A 68 -11.00 5.98 -37.81
CA ASP A 68 -10.31 5.81 -36.53
C ASP A 68 -8.80 6.15 -36.57
N THR A 69 -8.40 7.11 -37.43
CA THR A 69 -7.07 7.73 -37.42
C THR A 69 -7.07 9.08 -36.72
N TRP A 70 -6.04 9.35 -35.93
CA TRP A 70 -5.96 10.53 -35.03
C TRP A 70 -4.79 11.46 -35.36
N ASP A 71 -4.09 11.21 -36.47
CA ASP A 71 -2.90 11.95 -36.90
C ASP A 71 -3.20 13.42 -37.24
N SER A 72 -4.47 13.76 -37.39
CA SER A 72 -4.96 15.12 -37.64
C SER A 72 -5.17 15.96 -36.36
N PHE A 73 -5.12 15.38 -35.16
CA PHE A 73 -5.28 16.13 -33.91
C PHE A 73 -4.21 17.19 -33.65
N PRO A 74 -2.91 16.98 -33.98
CA PRO A 74 -1.92 18.04 -33.91
C PRO A 74 -2.26 19.25 -34.79
N LEU A 75 -2.92 19.05 -35.95
CA LEU A 75 -3.39 20.14 -36.80
C LEU A 75 -4.46 20.96 -36.08
N LEU A 76 -5.43 20.30 -35.45
CA LEU A 76 -6.44 20.96 -34.62
C LEU A 76 -5.79 21.81 -33.51
N GLN A 77 -4.82 21.24 -32.78
CA GLN A 77 -4.14 21.96 -31.69
C GLN A 77 -3.45 23.24 -32.20
N VAL A 78 -2.65 23.14 -33.27
CA VAL A 78 -1.92 24.28 -33.83
C VAL A 78 -2.88 25.36 -34.34
N LEU A 79 -3.93 24.97 -35.07
CA LEU A 79 -4.91 25.90 -35.60
C LEU A 79 -5.72 26.56 -34.49
N ASN A 80 -6.18 25.80 -33.50
CA ASN A 80 -6.98 26.30 -32.40
C ASN A 80 -6.16 27.26 -31.51
N ASP A 81 -4.91 26.92 -31.19
CA ASP A 81 -4.02 27.79 -30.40
C ASP A 81 -3.75 29.12 -31.12
N TYR A 82 -3.63 29.10 -32.45
CA TYR A 82 -3.50 30.31 -33.25
C TYR A 82 -4.80 31.14 -33.26
N LEU A 83 -5.94 30.51 -33.55
CA LEU A 83 -7.24 31.19 -33.70
C LEU A 83 -7.77 31.76 -32.38
N ARG A 84 -7.42 31.17 -31.23
CA ARG A 84 -7.86 31.65 -29.91
C ARG A 84 -7.14 32.92 -29.46
N ILE A 85 -5.96 33.21 -30.02
CA ILE A 85 -5.17 34.41 -29.66
C ILE A 85 -5.60 35.62 -30.52
N ASP A 86 -6.10 35.39 -31.73
CA ASP A 86 -6.49 36.45 -32.66
C ASP A 86 -7.93 36.94 -32.38
N GLU A 87 -8.08 38.22 -32.00
CA GLU A 87 -9.38 38.83 -31.66
C GLU A 87 -10.38 38.84 -32.83
N ASN A 88 -9.92 38.80 -34.08
CA ASN A 88 -10.78 38.87 -35.26
C ASN A 88 -11.21 37.47 -35.76
N LEU A 89 -10.42 36.44 -35.45
CA LEU A 89 -10.66 35.07 -35.90
C LEU A 89 -11.20 34.17 -34.79
N CYS A 90 -11.06 34.57 -33.52
CA CYS A 90 -11.62 33.86 -32.38
C CYS A 90 -13.15 33.82 -32.48
N GLY A 91 -13.74 32.62 -32.45
CA GLY A 91 -15.18 32.44 -32.67
C GLY A 91 -15.70 32.75 -34.08
N GLY A 92 -14.80 33.06 -35.03
CA GLY A 92 -15.14 33.32 -36.44
C GLY A 92 -15.61 32.08 -37.20
N ARG A 93 -16.00 32.25 -38.47
CA ARG A 93 -16.59 31.18 -39.30
C ARG A 93 -15.69 29.95 -39.43
N PHE A 94 -14.40 30.16 -39.70
CA PHE A 94 -13.44 29.05 -39.82
C PHE A 94 -13.21 28.35 -38.49
N HIS A 95 -13.20 29.08 -37.37
CA HIS A 95 -13.03 28.51 -36.04
C HIS A 95 -14.23 27.61 -35.67
N GLN A 96 -15.45 28.03 -36.04
CA GLN A 96 -16.65 27.19 -35.91
C GLN A 96 -16.58 25.95 -36.81
N HIS A 97 -16.16 26.09 -38.07
CA HIS A 97 -15.96 24.97 -38.99
C HIS A 97 -14.95 23.95 -38.44
N LEU A 98 -13.80 24.43 -37.96
CA LEU A 98 -12.76 23.60 -37.34
C LEU A 98 -13.32 22.81 -36.15
N ARG A 99 -14.06 23.48 -35.27
CA ARG A 99 -14.74 22.84 -34.13
C ARG A 99 -15.68 21.73 -34.61
N ASP A 100 -16.55 22.03 -35.57
CA ASP A 100 -17.62 21.12 -36.00
C ASP A 100 -17.06 19.90 -36.75
N THR A 101 -15.95 20.07 -37.48
CA THR A 101 -15.25 18.98 -38.18
C THR A 101 -14.52 18.02 -37.21
N PHE A 102 -13.89 18.55 -36.16
CA PHE A 102 -13.11 17.73 -35.22
C PHE A 102 -13.92 17.21 -34.02
N ALA A 103 -15.06 17.83 -33.67
CA ALA A 103 -15.89 17.41 -32.54
C ALA A 103 -16.26 15.90 -32.58
N PRO A 104 -16.82 15.36 -33.68
CA PRO A 104 -17.17 13.94 -33.74
C PRO A 104 -15.94 13.03 -33.66
N GLN A 105 -14.77 13.47 -34.16
CA GLN A 105 -13.54 12.70 -34.10
C GLN A 105 -13.01 12.60 -32.67
N VAL A 106 -13.02 13.71 -31.91
CA VAL A 106 -12.62 13.72 -30.49
C VAL A 106 -13.55 12.86 -29.65
N VAL A 107 -14.87 12.93 -29.87
CA VAL A 107 -15.84 12.07 -29.17
C VAL A 107 -15.55 10.60 -29.46
N ARG A 108 -15.36 10.24 -30.75
CA ARG A 108 -15.05 8.88 -31.17
C ARG A 108 -13.75 8.36 -30.56
N TYR A 109 -12.71 9.19 -30.48
CA TYR A 109 -11.44 8.86 -29.84
C TYR A 109 -11.64 8.54 -28.35
N VAL A 110 -12.36 9.39 -27.62
CA VAL A 110 -12.65 9.17 -26.20
C VAL A 110 -13.44 7.87 -25.98
N ASP A 111 -14.45 7.58 -26.81
CA ASP A 111 -15.24 6.34 -26.71
C ASP A 111 -14.38 5.08 -26.93
N LEU A 112 -13.45 5.13 -27.88
CA LEU A 112 -12.53 4.03 -28.15
C LEU A 112 -11.49 3.87 -27.04
N MET A 113 -11.01 4.98 -26.49
CA MET A 113 -10.08 4.97 -25.36
C MET A 113 -10.76 4.44 -24.10
N GLU A 114 -12.00 4.83 -23.82
CA GLU A 114 -12.82 4.29 -22.73
C GLU A 114 -12.92 2.76 -22.83
N SER A 115 -13.29 2.26 -24.01
CA SER A 115 -13.40 0.82 -24.28
C SER A 115 -12.06 0.10 -24.16
N SER A 116 -10.99 0.70 -24.67
CA SER A 116 -9.63 0.17 -24.63
C SER A 116 -9.09 0.07 -23.20
N ILE A 117 -9.29 1.13 -22.40
CA ILE A 117 -8.88 1.19 -21.00
C ILE A 117 -9.65 0.13 -20.20
N ALA A 118 -10.98 0.08 -20.34
CA ALA A 118 -11.83 -0.91 -19.66
C ALA A 118 -11.40 -2.36 -19.97
N GLN A 119 -11.14 -2.64 -21.25
CA GLN A 119 -10.72 -3.97 -21.68
C GLN A 119 -9.31 -4.31 -21.17
N SER A 120 -8.39 -3.35 -21.19
CA SER A 120 -7.04 -3.54 -20.67
C SER A 120 -7.05 -3.82 -19.16
N LEU A 121 -7.90 -3.10 -18.41
CA LEU A 121 -8.09 -3.33 -16.98
C LEU A 121 -8.61 -4.73 -16.70
N HIS A 122 -9.59 -5.21 -17.49
CA HIS A 122 -10.15 -6.55 -17.31
C HIS A 122 -9.14 -7.65 -17.62
N LYS A 123 -8.50 -7.60 -18.79
CA LYS A 123 -7.53 -8.61 -19.21
C LYS A 123 -6.25 -8.58 -18.37
N GLY A 124 -5.84 -7.39 -17.91
CA GLY A 124 -4.67 -7.21 -17.05
C GLY A 124 -4.86 -7.93 -15.71
N PHE A 125 -5.97 -7.66 -15.02
CA PHE A 125 -6.25 -8.25 -13.71
C PHE A 125 -6.45 -9.77 -13.74
N GLU A 126 -6.93 -10.35 -14.85
CA GLU A 126 -7.03 -11.81 -15.01
C GLU A 126 -5.66 -12.50 -15.07
N LYS A 127 -4.63 -11.80 -15.56
CA LYS A 127 -3.27 -12.32 -15.73
C LYS A 127 -2.29 -11.74 -14.71
N GLU A 128 -2.80 -11.01 -13.72
CA GLU A 128 -1.97 -10.26 -12.78
C GLU A 128 -1.31 -11.20 -11.78
N HIS A 129 -0.01 -11.00 -11.58
CA HIS A 129 0.80 -11.76 -10.62
C HIS A 129 1.03 -10.98 -9.33
N TRP A 130 0.59 -9.71 -9.28
CA TRP A 130 0.67 -8.83 -8.11
C TRP A 130 2.11 -8.57 -7.67
N GLU A 131 3.01 -8.47 -8.65
CA GLU A 131 4.36 -7.99 -8.43
C GLU A 131 4.33 -6.48 -8.18
N ILE A 132 5.11 -6.02 -7.20
CA ILE A 132 5.20 -4.61 -6.88
C ILE A 132 5.96 -3.91 -8.02
N LYS A 133 5.29 -3.00 -8.71
CA LYS A 133 5.86 -2.15 -9.74
C LYS A 133 5.39 -0.72 -9.51
N GLY A 134 6.34 0.20 -9.32
CA GLY A 134 6.00 1.58 -8.95
C GLY A 134 5.27 1.62 -7.61
N ASN A 135 4.09 2.23 -7.60
CA ASN A 135 3.25 2.38 -6.41
C ASN A 135 2.09 1.37 -6.39
N GLY A 136 2.11 0.35 -7.24
CA GLY A 136 1.05 -0.66 -7.28
C GLY A 136 1.50 -1.93 -8.00
N CYS A 137 0.76 -2.31 -9.04
CA CYS A 137 1.05 -3.45 -9.92
C CYS A 137 1.13 -3.01 -11.39
N PRO A 138 1.67 -3.84 -12.29
CA PRO A 138 1.74 -3.51 -13.72
C PRO A 138 0.42 -3.06 -14.34
N SER A 139 -0.70 -3.74 -14.02
CA SER A 139 -2.01 -3.38 -14.57
C SER A 139 -2.55 -2.06 -14.03
N SER A 140 -2.34 -1.74 -12.74
CA SER A 140 -2.79 -0.48 -12.16
C SER A 140 -1.99 0.71 -12.66
N GLU A 141 -0.67 0.54 -12.81
CA GLU A 141 0.22 1.57 -13.36
C GLU A 141 -0.16 1.92 -14.80
N GLU A 142 -0.43 0.91 -15.63
CA GLU A 142 -0.91 1.13 -17.01
C GLU A 142 -2.27 1.84 -17.04
N LEU A 143 -3.19 1.47 -16.14
CA LEU A 143 -4.49 2.13 -16.02
C LEU A 143 -4.33 3.62 -15.73
N PHE A 144 -3.62 3.96 -14.64
CA PHE A 144 -3.47 5.35 -14.22
C PHE A 144 -2.72 6.17 -15.26
N TRP A 145 -1.68 5.60 -15.88
CA TRP A 145 -0.96 6.26 -16.97
C TRP A 145 -1.87 6.58 -18.17
N LYS A 146 -2.73 5.64 -18.60
CA LYS A 146 -3.67 5.90 -19.71
C LYS A 146 -4.70 6.97 -19.37
N LEU A 147 -5.20 6.97 -18.14
CA LEU A 147 -6.15 7.99 -17.68
C LEU A 147 -5.50 9.38 -17.66
N ASP A 148 -4.30 9.50 -17.11
CA ASP A 148 -3.54 10.75 -17.08
C ASP A 148 -3.20 11.26 -18.48
N ALA A 149 -2.73 10.37 -19.37
CA ALA A 149 -2.42 10.71 -20.76
C ALA A 149 -3.65 11.22 -21.52
N LEU A 150 -4.81 10.58 -21.32
CA LEU A 150 -6.07 11.00 -21.95
C LEU A 150 -6.57 12.34 -21.40
N GLN A 151 -6.45 12.58 -20.09
CA GLN A 151 -6.78 13.88 -19.51
C GLN A 151 -5.85 14.99 -20.04
N CYS A 152 -4.54 14.73 -20.12
CA CYS A 152 -3.59 15.67 -20.70
C CYS A 152 -3.94 15.97 -22.16
N PHE A 153 -4.19 14.95 -22.97
CA PHE A 153 -4.59 15.12 -24.37
C PHE A 153 -5.79 16.06 -24.50
N ILE A 154 -6.84 15.85 -23.72
CA ILE A 154 -8.09 16.64 -23.83
C ILE A 154 -7.89 18.07 -23.34
N ARG A 155 -7.14 18.26 -22.24
CA ARG A 155 -6.77 19.59 -21.76
C ARG A 155 -6.00 20.38 -22.83
N ASP A 156 -5.04 19.71 -23.47
CA ASP A 156 -4.15 20.32 -24.46
C ASP A 156 -4.85 20.56 -25.81
N LEU A 157 -6.08 20.08 -26.02
CA LEU A 157 -6.91 20.48 -27.16
C LEU A 157 -7.40 21.92 -27.06
N HIS A 158 -7.46 22.48 -25.85
CA HIS A 158 -7.92 23.84 -25.59
C HIS A 158 -9.27 24.21 -26.23
N TRP A 159 -10.24 23.30 -26.16
CA TRP A 159 -11.46 23.38 -26.94
C TRP A 159 -12.16 24.76 -26.81
N PRO A 160 -12.48 25.44 -27.94
CA PRO A 160 -12.93 26.82 -27.92
C PRO A 160 -14.36 27.00 -27.41
N ASP A 161 -15.20 25.98 -27.56
CA ASP A 161 -16.58 25.97 -27.05
C ASP A 161 -16.63 25.50 -25.60
N GLU A 162 -16.87 26.43 -24.67
CA GLU A 162 -16.93 26.13 -23.25
C GLU A 162 -17.96 25.06 -22.88
N VAL A 163 -19.09 24.98 -23.60
CA VAL A 163 -20.15 24.02 -23.28
C VAL A 163 -19.69 22.62 -23.64
N PHE A 164 -19.13 22.45 -24.84
CA PHE A 164 -18.58 21.16 -25.25
C PHE A 164 -17.35 20.77 -24.42
N ALA A 165 -16.47 21.72 -24.11
CA ALA A 165 -15.30 21.48 -23.26
C ALA A 165 -15.71 20.94 -21.89
N LYS A 166 -16.69 21.58 -21.24
CA LYS A 166 -17.25 21.13 -19.96
C LYS A 166 -17.89 19.74 -20.05
N HIS A 167 -18.63 19.47 -21.13
CA HIS A 167 -19.24 18.16 -21.35
C HIS A 167 -18.17 17.05 -21.51
N LEU A 168 -17.12 17.32 -22.29
CA LEU A 168 -16.01 16.40 -22.50
C LEU A 168 -15.24 16.13 -21.21
N GLU A 169 -14.96 17.18 -20.44
CA GLU A 169 -14.32 17.08 -19.14
C GLU A 169 -15.16 16.28 -18.14
N GLN A 170 -16.47 16.56 -18.06
CA GLN A 170 -17.40 15.80 -17.21
C GLN A 170 -17.43 14.32 -17.60
N ARG A 171 -17.44 14.01 -18.90
CA ARG A 171 -17.39 12.64 -19.39
C ARG A 171 -16.10 11.93 -18.97
N LEU A 172 -14.94 12.59 -19.08
CA LEU A 172 -13.66 12.03 -18.64
C LEU A 172 -13.61 11.79 -17.14
N LYS A 173 -14.18 12.71 -16.35
CA LYS A 173 -14.29 12.56 -14.89
C LYS A 173 -15.12 11.33 -14.53
N LEU A 174 -16.29 11.14 -15.16
CA LEU A 174 -17.14 9.97 -14.97
C LEU A 174 -16.43 8.67 -15.36
N MET A 175 -15.84 8.64 -16.55
CA MET A 175 -15.09 7.48 -17.03
C MET A 175 -13.92 7.15 -16.08
N ALA A 176 -13.13 8.15 -15.65
CA ALA A 176 -12.04 7.93 -14.71
C ALA A 176 -12.55 7.37 -13.38
N CYS A 177 -13.65 7.90 -12.84
CA CYS A 177 -14.28 7.37 -11.63
C CYS A 177 -14.68 5.90 -11.78
N ASP A 178 -15.35 5.54 -12.88
CA ASP A 178 -15.81 4.16 -13.13
C ASP A 178 -14.62 3.19 -13.28
N MET A 179 -13.55 3.63 -13.95
CA MET A 179 -12.33 2.84 -14.11
C MET A 179 -11.60 2.62 -12.78
N VAL A 180 -11.49 3.67 -11.95
CA VAL A 180 -10.89 3.58 -10.61
C VAL A 180 -11.75 2.70 -9.70
N GLU A 181 -13.07 2.87 -9.71
CA GLU A 181 -14.00 2.04 -8.95
C GLU A 181 -13.87 0.56 -9.34
N SER A 182 -13.80 0.26 -10.64
CA SER A 182 -13.59 -1.11 -11.12
C SER A 182 -12.21 -1.65 -10.71
N CYS A 183 -11.17 -0.82 -10.70
CA CYS A 183 -9.82 -1.21 -10.28
C CYS A 183 -9.79 -1.58 -8.79
N VAL A 184 -10.29 -0.70 -7.93
CA VAL A 184 -10.34 -0.89 -6.47
C VAL A 184 -11.19 -2.11 -6.13
N THR A 185 -12.38 -2.25 -6.72
CA THR A 185 -13.28 -3.37 -6.46
C THR A 185 -12.65 -4.72 -6.83
N ARG A 186 -12.01 -4.80 -8.00
CA ARG A 186 -11.33 -6.05 -8.42
C ARG A 186 -10.12 -6.37 -7.56
N THR A 187 -9.38 -5.34 -7.13
CA THR A 187 -8.25 -5.50 -6.21
C THR A 187 -8.70 -6.07 -4.87
N LEU A 188 -9.79 -5.54 -4.29
CA LEU A 188 -10.37 -6.08 -3.06
C LEU A 188 -10.81 -7.54 -3.21
N GLN A 189 -11.47 -7.87 -4.32
CA GLN A 189 -11.87 -9.25 -4.59
C GLN A 189 -10.66 -10.20 -4.67
N ALA A 190 -9.60 -9.79 -5.35
CA ALA A 190 -8.36 -10.58 -5.43
C ALA A 190 -7.69 -10.73 -4.06
N PHE A 191 -7.65 -9.66 -3.25
CA PHE A 191 -7.14 -9.67 -1.88
C PHE A 191 -7.89 -10.66 -1.00
N GLN A 192 -9.22 -10.58 -0.98
CA GLN A 192 -10.06 -11.51 -0.21
C GLN A 192 -9.91 -12.97 -0.67
N GLN A 193 -9.72 -13.20 -1.98
CA GLN A 193 -9.49 -14.54 -2.52
C GLN A 193 -8.15 -15.10 -2.06
N LEU A 194 -7.08 -14.28 -2.11
CA LEU A 194 -5.76 -14.67 -1.62
C LEU A 194 -5.80 -14.93 -0.11
N GLN A 195 -6.47 -14.06 0.65
CA GLN A 195 -6.67 -14.20 2.09
C GLN A 195 -7.37 -15.52 2.46
N ARG A 196 -8.34 -15.97 1.65
CA ARG A 196 -9.04 -17.25 1.83
C ARG A 196 -8.21 -18.48 1.45
N LYS A 197 -7.37 -18.38 0.41
CA LYS A 197 -6.50 -19.48 -0.05
C LYS A 197 -5.30 -19.71 0.87
N SER A 198 -4.83 -18.65 1.52
CA SER A 198 -3.64 -18.67 2.37
C SER A 198 -3.82 -19.46 3.66
N LYS A 199 -2.79 -20.24 4.04
CA LYS A 199 -2.75 -21.04 5.27
C LYS A 199 -2.19 -20.23 6.44
N TRP A 200 -3.02 -19.35 6.99
CA TRP A 200 -2.68 -18.49 8.13
C TRP A 200 -2.50 -19.21 9.48
N ASN A 201 -2.67 -20.54 9.53
CA ASN A 201 -2.63 -21.31 10.77
C ASN A 201 -1.21 -21.80 11.16
N THR A 202 -0.18 -21.42 10.40
CA THR A 202 1.22 -21.76 10.69
C THR A 202 2.00 -20.52 11.12
N THR A 203 2.83 -20.66 12.15
CA THR A 203 3.75 -19.61 12.62
C THR A 203 4.88 -19.32 11.60
N ASP A 204 4.98 -20.08 10.53
CA ASP A 204 5.92 -19.79 9.44
C ASP A 204 5.31 -18.89 8.35
N TYR A 205 4.02 -18.56 8.49
CA TYR A 205 3.33 -17.75 7.50
C TYR A 205 3.65 -16.26 7.69
N ILE A 206 4.19 -15.64 6.64
CA ILE A 206 4.49 -14.22 6.53
C ILE A 206 3.48 -13.62 5.55
N VAL A 207 3.11 -12.35 5.76
CA VAL A 207 2.25 -11.63 4.82
C VAL A 207 2.83 -11.71 3.38
N PRO A 208 2.08 -12.22 2.39
CA PRO A 208 2.56 -12.28 1.01
C PRO A 208 2.82 -10.89 0.43
N SER A 209 3.84 -10.77 -0.41
CA SER A 209 4.12 -9.54 -1.16
C SER A 209 2.95 -9.07 -2.01
N GLU A 210 2.20 -10.02 -2.55
CA GLU A 210 1.06 -9.84 -3.41
C GLU A 210 -0.06 -9.09 -2.66
N MET A 211 -0.24 -9.36 -1.36
CA MET A 211 -1.16 -8.60 -0.52
C MET A 211 -0.69 -7.15 -0.34
N CYS A 212 0.61 -6.92 -0.16
CA CYS A 212 1.17 -5.57 -0.08
C CYS A 212 0.98 -4.81 -1.41
N ALA A 213 1.19 -5.47 -2.55
CA ALA A 213 0.95 -4.88 -3.86
C ALA A 213 -0.52 -4.47 -4.03
N MET A 214 -1.46 -5.33 -3.65
CA MET A 214 -2.91 -5.01 -3.68
C MET A 214 -3.26 -3.81 -2.80
N ILE A 215 -2.71 -3.73 -1.58
CA ILE A 215 -2.91 -2.59 -0.67
C ILE A 215 -2.38 -1.31 -1.33
N ASN A 216 -1.18 -1.37 -1.92
CA ASN A 216 -0.57 -0.25 -2.63
C ASN A 216 -1.41 0.23 -3.82
N VAL A 217 -2.02 -0.66 -4.59
CA VAL A 217 -2.94 -0.28 -5.69
C VAL A 217 -4.09 0.57 -5.17
N VAL A 218 -4.67 0.22 -4.02
CA VAL A 218 -5.79 0.97 -3.43
C VAL A 218 -5.31 2.30 -2.82
N LEU A 219 -4.12 2.34 -2.20
CA LEU A 219 -3.51 3.57 -1.72
C LEU A 219 -3.19 4.54 -2.88
N GLU A 220 -2.64 4.03 -3.98
CA GLU A 220 -2.37 4.83 -5.18
C GLU A 220 -3.65 5.34 -5.81
N ALA A 221 -4.74 4.57 -5.79
CA ALA A 221 -6.05 5.04 -6.25
C ALA A 221 -6.52 6.30 -5.50
N ARG A 222 -6.20 6.44 -4.20
CA ARG A 222 -6.46 7.67 -3.43
C ARG A 222 -5.67 8.87 -3.94
N ILE A 223 -4.40 8.65 -4.28
CA ILE A 223 -3.52 9.74 -4.76
C ILE A 223 -3.95 10.16 -6.16
N GLN A 224 -4.30 9.19 -7.01
CA GLN A 224 -4.70 9.43 -8.39
C GLN A 224 -6.10 10.02 -8.48
N SER A 225 -7.06 9.66 -7.61
CA SER A 225 -8.37 10.32 -7.55
C SER A 225 -8.24 11.82 -7.32
N LEU A 226 -7.34 12.22 -6.40
CA LEU A 226 -7.04 13.62 -6.14
C LEU A 226 -6.50 14.35 -7.38
N LYS A 227 -5.55 13.74 -8.12
CA LYS A 227 -4.97 14.33 -9.33
C LYS A 227 -5.95 14.42 -10.50
N LEU A 228 -6.75 13.39 -10.71
CA LEU A 228 -7.67 13.27 -11.86
C LEU A 228 -8.85 14.25 -11.78
N CYS A 229 -9.07 14.88 -10.62
CA CYS A 229 -10.24 15.71 -10.34
C CYS A 229 -9.86 17.10 -9.77
N THR A 230 -8.63 17.58 -9.96
CA THR A 230 -8.21 18.97 -9.67
C THR A 230 -8.41 19.94 -10.84
N VAL A 231 -9.12 19.52 -11.90
CA VAL A 231 -9.44 20.41 -13.03
C VAL A 231 -10.55 21.39 -12.63
N ASP A 232 -10.21 22.68 -12.65
CA ASP A 232 -10.91 23.87 -12.15
C ASP A 232 -12.45 23.81 -12.17
N GLY A 233 -13.08 23.80 -10.99
CA GLY A 233 -14.52 24.04 -10.86
C GLY A 233 -15.14 23.60 -9.53
N ALA A 234 -16.16 24.32 -9.06
CA ALA A 234 -16.83 24.12 -7.77
C ALA A 234 -17.60 22.79 -7.60
N ASP A 235 -17.72 21.96 -8.65
CA ASP A 235 -18.41 20.65 -8.67
C ASP A 235 -17.51 19.45 -8.36
N VAL A 236 -16.27 19.73 -7.96
CA VAL A 236 -15.21 18.76 -7.66
C VAL A 236 -15.58 17.85 -6.46
N HIS A 237 -16.45 18.29 -5.55
CA HIS A 237 -16.67 17.59 -4.26
C HIS A 237 -17.42 16.26 -4.32
N GLN A 238 -18.38 16.05 -5.23
CA GLN A 238 -19.23 14.85 -5.19
C GLN A 238 -18.51 13.59 -5.66
N TYR A 239 -17.73 13.68 -6.73
CA TYR A 239 -17.02 12.54 -7.32
C TYR A 239 -15.83 12.11 -6.48
N HIS A 240 -15.05 13.07 -6.00
CA HIS A 240 -13.99 12.81 -5.01
C HIS A 240 -14.57 12.14 -3.78
N SER A 241 -15.65 12.67 -3.19
CA SER A 241 -16.25 12.08 -2.00
C SER A 241 -16.72 10.63 -2.23
N LYS A 242 -17.18 10.27 -3.44
CA LYS A 242 -17.56 8.90 -3.78
C LYS A 242 -16.35 7.98 -3.83
N ILE A 243 -15.30 8.36 -4.57
CA ILE A 243 -14.09 7.53 -4.71
C ILE A 243 -13.32 7.45 -3.39
N ASP A 244 -13.20 8.55 -2.66
CA ASP A 244 -12.56 8.58 -1.34
C ASP A 244 -13.30 7.66 -0.37
N GLY A 245 -14.63 7.70 -0.33
CA GLY A 245 -15.42 6.79 0.49
C GLY A 245 -15.24 5.31 0.11
N LEU A 246 -15.14 5.02 -1.20
CA LEU A 246 -14.87 3.66 -1.70
C LEU A 246 -13.47 3.19 -1.30
N VAL A 247 -12.46 4.03 -1.49
CA VAL A 247 -11.06 3.73 -1.20
C VAL A 247 -10.85 3.56 0.30
N ASP A 248 -11.36 4.47 1.12
CA ASP A 248 -11.27 4.41 2.58
C ASP A 248 -11.99 3.17 3.12
N GLY A 249 -13.20 2.89 2.64
CA GLY A 249 -13.93 1.68 2.99
C GLY A 249 -13.17 0.40 2.61
N THR A 250 -12.58 0.38 1.42
CA THR A 250 -11.78 -0.76 0.94
C THR A 250 -10.51 -0.96 1.77
N LEU A 251 -9.77 0.11 2.07
CA LEU A 251 -8.57 0.05 2.90
C LEU A 251 -8.88 -0.39 4.32
N GLN A 252 -9.99 0.09 4.90
CA GLN A 252 -10.46 -0.34 6.21
C GLN A 252 -10.82 -1.84 6.22
N GLU A 253 -11.46 -2.33 5.16
CA GLU A 253 -11.80 -3.75 5.03
C GLU A 253 -10.55 -4.62 4.89
N MET A 254 -9.58 -4.21 4.05
CA MET A 254 -8.28 -4.88 3.91
C MET A 254 -7.53 -4.91 5.25
N GLN A 255 -7.49 -3.77 5.96
CA GLN A 255 -6.85 -3.63 7.26
C GLN A 255 -7.48 -4.59 8.28
N THR A 256 -8.80 -4.54 8.44
CA THR A 256 -9.54 -5.39 9.38
C THR A 256 -9.37 -6.87 9.06
N GLY A 257 -9.46 -7.24 7.78
CA GLY A 257 -9.28 -8.60 7.30
C GLY A 257 -7.87 -9.13 7.57
N LEU A 258 -6.84 -8.31 7.36
CA LEU A 258 -5.46 -8.65 7.62
C LEU A 258 -5.19 -8.82 9.12
N ILE A 259 -5.67 -7.89 9.96
CA ILE A 259 -5.55 -7.96 11.43
C ILE A 259 -6.21 -9.24 11.95
N ALA A 260 -7.40 -9.59 11.46
CA ALA A 260 -8.10 -10.80 11.87
C ALA A 260 -7.25 -12.05 11.58
N LYS A 261 -6.62 -12.13 10.40
CA LYS A 261 -5.77 -13.27 10.03
C LYS A 261 -4.48 -13.31 10.85
N LEU A 262 -3.80 -12.18 11.02
CA LEU A 262 -2.59 -12.11 11.82
C LEU A 262 -2.86 -12.43 13.30
N THR A 263 -4.01 -12.01 13.82
CA THR A 263 -4.46 -12.34 15.18
C THR A 263 -4.80 -13.83 15.32
N SER A 264 -5.36 -14.46 14.28
CA SER A 264 -5.65 -15.91 14.31
C SER A 264 -4.39 -16.79 14.51
N MET A 265 -3.21 -16.29 14.14
CA MET A 265 -1.94 -16.97 14.43
C MET A 265 -1.65 -17.04 15.95
N LEU A 266 -2.05 -15.99 16.69
CA LEU A 266 -1.98 -15.99 18.14
C LEU A 266 -2.99 -16.96 18.73
N GLU A 267 -4.22 -16.99 18.21
CA GLU A 267 -5.26 -17.95 18.64
C GLU A 267 -4.78 -19.40 18.51
N VAL A 268 -4.13 -19.75 17.39
CA VAL A 268 -3.53 -21.08 17.21
C VAL A 268 -2.42 -21.35 18.23
N THR A 269 -1.59 -20.34 18.52
CA THR A 269 -0.53 -20.45 19.52
C THR A 269 -1.10 -20.66 20.92
N LEU A 270 -2.13 -19.89 21.29
CA LEU A 270 -2.86 -20.04 22.55
C LEU A 270 -3.57 -21.38 22.64
N GLY A 271 -4.18 -21.87 21.56
CA GLY A 271 -4.78 -23.20 21.51
C GLY A 271 -3.78 -24.34 21.72
N LYS A 272 -2.51 -24.19 21.29
CA LYS A 272 -1.43 -25.12 21.65
C LYS A 272 -1.12 -25.06 23.15
N LEU A 273 -1.15 -23.87 23.75
CA LEU A 273 -0.91 -23.66 25.18
C LEU A 273 -2.05 -24.21 26.05
N SER A 274 -3.31 -24.13 25.61
CA SER A 274 -4.47 -24.69 26.33
C SER A 274 -4.39 -26.22 26.52
N ARG A 275 -3.52 -26.93 25.78
CA ARG A 275 -3.28 -28.38 26.01
C ARG A 275 -2.66 -28.68 27.38
N TYR A 276 -2.06 -27.68 28.02
CA TYR A 276 -1.45 -27.75 29.34
C TYR A 276 -2.38 -27.27 30.46
N ASP A 277 -3.65 -26.96 30.16
CA ASP A 277 -4.63 -26.56 31.18
C ASP A 277 -4.86 -27.69 32.21
N GLU A 278 -5.13 -27.30 33.47
CA GLU A 278 -5.44 -28.24 34.54
C GLU A 278 -6.63 -29.14 34.16
N GLY A 279 -6.48 -30.46 34.29
CA GLY A 279 -7.50 -31.44 33.90
C GLY A 279 -7.42 -31.93 32.44
N SER A 280 -6.53 -31.38 31.62
CA SER A 280 -6.24 -31.93 30.28
C SER A 280 -5.61 -33.32 30.36
N LEU A 281 -6.20 -34.29 29.66
CA LEU A 281 -5.69 -35.67 29.56
C LEU A 281 -4.28 -35.74 28.94
N LEU A 282 -3.90 -34.72 28.17
CA LEU A 282 -2.62 -34.65 27.47
C LEU A 282 -1.53 -33.96 28.30
N ALA A 283 -1.89 -33.16 29.30
CA ALA A 283 -0.92 -32.37 30.07
C ALA A 283 0.19 -33.22 30.72
N PRO A 284 -0.07 -34.39 31.35
CA PRO A 284 0.98 -35.21 31.95
C PRO A 284 1.94 -35.81 30.92
N ILE A 285 1.41 -36.26 29.76
CA ILE A 285 2.20 -36.88 28.69
C ILE A 285 3.06 -35.82 28.01
N LEU A 286 2.49 -34.65 27.69
CA LEU A 286 3.20 -33.55 27.05
C LEU A 286 4.29 -32.98 27.96
N SER A 287 4.00 -32.80 29.26
CA SER A 287 5.02 -32.36 30.23
C SER A 287 6.15 -33.39 30.42
N LEU A 288 5.87 -34.70 30.32
CA LEU A 288 6.90 -35.74 30.33
C LEU A 288 7.80 -35.62 29.09
N THR A 289 7.21 -35.48 27.90
CA THR A 289 7.97 -35.32 26.64
C THR A 289 8.80 -34.04 26.62
N TYR A 290 8.31 -32.97 27.25
CA TYR A 290 9.09 -31.75 27.47
C TYR A 290 10.30 -32.00 28.38
N ARG A 291 10.11 -32.65 29.54
CA ARG A 291 11.23 -32.98 30.45
C ARG A 291 12.28 -33.90 29.81
N GLN A 292 11.89 -34.69 28.82
CA GLN A 292 12.78 -35.56 28.04
C GLN A 292 13.38 -34.88 26.80
N GLY A 293 13.14 -33.58 26.59
CA GLY A 293 13.68 -32.81 25.46
C GLY A 293 13.04 -33.15 24.10
N MET A 294 11.88 -33.82 24.10
CA MET A 294 11.18 -34.27 22.90
C MET A 294 10.09 -33.27 22.44
N SER A 295 9.75 -32.28 23.25
CA SER A 295 8.75 -31.25 22.96
C SER A 295 9.34 -29.84 23.13
N SER A 296 8.90 -28.90 22.29
CA SER A 296 9.33 -27.51 22.31
C SER A 296 9.05 -26.84 23.66
N SER A 297 9.99 -26.02 24.14
CA SER A 297 9.79 -25.28 25.40
C SER A 297 8.72 -24.20 25.28
N GLY A 298 8.11 -23.77 26.39
CA GLY A 298 7.14 -22.66 26.39
C GLY A 298 7.72 -21.40 25.75
N LYS A 299 8.96 -21.06 26.13
CA LYS A 299 9.72 -19.96 25.52
C LYS A 299 9.89 -20.11 24.00
N GLU A 300 10.13 -21.33 23.50
CA GLU A 300 10.28 -21.59 22.06
C GLU A 300 8.97 -21.40 21.30
N VAL A 301 7.84 -21.85 21.86
CA VAL A 301 6.50 -21.59 21.31
C VAL A 301 6.24 -20.09 21.20
N GLY A 302 6.55 -19.34 22.26
CA GLY A 302 6.45 -17.87 22.26
C GLY A 302 7.39 -17.22 21.25
N GLN A 303 8.64 -17.68 21.16
CA GLN A 303 9.64 -17.14 20.24
C GLN A 303 9.26 -17.36 18.78
N GLN A 304 8.69 -18.53 18.43
CA GLN A 304 8.20 -18.81 17.08
C GLN A 304 7.13 -17.80 16.68
N TYR A 305 6.13 -17.57 17.55
CA TYR A 305 5.07 -16.59 17.29
C TYR A 305 5.62 -15.16 17.15
N VAL A 306 6.47 -14.72 18.07
CA VAL A 306 7.10 -13.38 18.02
C VAL A 306 7.91 -13.19 16.73
N ASN A 307 8.62 -14.22 16.27
CA ASN A 307 9.36 -14.15 15.01
C ASN A 307 8.41 -14.02 13.81
N SER A 308 7.27 -14.72 13.79
CA SER A 308 6.25 -14.57 12.75
C SER A 308 5.72 -13.14 12.68
N VAL A 309 5.45 -12.55 13.85
CA VAL A 309 4.97 -11.17 13.98
C VAL A 309 6.02 -10.20 13.44
N ARG A 310 7.29 -10.34 13.86
CA ARG A 310 8.40 -9.49 13.40
C ARG A 310 8.60 -9.56 11.90
N ASN A 311 8.61 -10.77 11.32
CA ASN A 311 8.75 -10.94 9.87
C ASN A 311 7.57 -10.34 9.09
N SER A 312 6.36 -10.43 9.63
CA SER A 312 5.17 -9.84 9.01
C SER A 312 5.19 -8.31 9.08
N MET A 313 5.59 -7.73 10.22
CA MET A 313 5.78 -6.29 10.35
C MET A 313 6.83 -5.77 9.37
N GLU A 314 7.98 -6.45 9.28
CA GLU A 314 9.05 -6.05 8.37
C GLU A 314 8.58 -6.06 6.91
N GLN A 315 7.88 -7.13 6.49
CA GLN A 315 7.35 -7.21 5.14
C GLN A 315 6.36 -6.07 4.83
N LEU A 316 5.45 -5.76 5.75
CA LEU A 316 4.47 -4.69 5.60
C LEU A 316 5.17 -3.32 5.52
N ARG A 317 6.12 -3.07 6.42
CA ARG A 317 6.89 -1.82 6.48
C ARG A 317 7.74 -1.59 5.23
N GLN A 318 8.36 -2.65 4.70
CA GLN A 318 9.22 -2.54 3.51
C GLN A 318 8.43 -2.36 2.21
N LYS A 319 7.21 -2.89 2.13
CA LYS A 319 6.50 -3.03 0.85
C LYS A 319 5.27 -2.15 0.73
N VAL A 320 4.64 -1.73 1.82
CA VAL A 320 3.48 -0.83 1.75
C VAL A 320 3.97 0.62 1.70
N SER A 321 3.45 1.39 0.75
CA SER A 321 3.93 2.75 0.46
C SER A 321 3.49 3.81 1.49
N ASP A 322 2.30 3.67 2.05
CA ASP A 322 1.75 4.63 3.03
C ASP A 322 2.14 4.24 4.46
N GLU A 323 3.08 4.99 5.03
CA GLU A 323 3.58 4.77 6.38
C GLU A 323 2.51 4.99 7.47
N LEU A 324 1.59 5.93 7.27
CA LEU A 324 0.53 6.22 8.24
C LEU A 324 -0.48 5.07 8.26
N TRP A 325 -0.80 4.49 7.10
CA TRP A 325 -1.65 3.31 7.01
C TRP A 325 -1.00 2.11 7.74
N VAL A 326 0.32 1.91 7.56
CA VAL A 326 1.06 0.85 8.26
C VAL A 326 1.07 1.05 9.78
N LEU A 327 1.28 2.28 10.25
CA LEU A 327 1.22 2.61 11.68
C LEU A 327 -0.16 2.32 12.27
N ALA A 328 -1.23 2.73 11.58
CA ALA A 328 -2.60 2.46 12.00
C ALA A 328 -2.92 0.95 12.03
N LEU A 329 -2.43 0.18 11.06
CA LEU A 329 -2.53 -1.28 11.04
C LEU A 329 -1.84 -1.89 12.26
N PHE A 330 -0.62 -1.46 12.57
CA PHE A 330 0.16 -1.98 13.70
C PHE A 330 -0.47 -1.62 15.05
N GLU A 331 -0.96 -0.39 15.24
CA GLU A 331 -1.67 0.00 16.47
C GLU A 331 -2.88 -0.91 16.73
N GLN A 332 -3.75 -1.08 15.73
CA GLN A 332 -4.94 -1.91 15.87
C GLN A 332 -4.61 -3.40 16.02
N TRP A 333 -3.58 -3.88 15.33
CA TRP A 333 -3.13 -5.26 15.46
C TRP A 333 -2.59 -5.56 16.85
N TYR A 334 -1.77 -4.68 17.42
CA TYR A 334 -1.27 -4.80 18.79
C TYR A 334 -2.43 -4.83 19.80
N ALA A 335 -3.38 -3.90 19.68
CA ALA A 335 -4.54 -3.84 20.55
C ALA A 335 -5.39 -5.12 20.49
N ALA A 336 -5.59 -5.69 19.29
CA ALA A 336 -6.29 -6.96 19.10
C ALA A 336 -5.56 -8.13 19.78
N GLN A 337 -4.22 -8.21 19.64
CA GLN A 337 -3.42 -9.24 20.30
C GLN A 337 -3.49 -9.14 21.83
N MET A 338 -3.36 -7.93 22.39
CA MET A 338 -3.43 -7.72 23.85
C MET A 338 -4.81 -8.06 24.40
N SER A 339 -5.87 -7.72 23.66
CA SER A 339 -7.25 -8.08 24.03
C SER A 339 -7.46 -9.59 24.04
N LEU A 340 -6.92 -10.31 23.04
CA LEU A 340 -6.98 -11.76 22.98
C LEU A 340 -6.21 -12.43 24.13
N LEU A 341 -4.99 -11.95 24.45
CA LEU A 341 -4.23 -12.42 25.60
C LEU A 341 -4.99 -12.20 26.92
N CYS A 342 -5.58 -11.00 27.07
CA CYS A 342 -6.37 -10.67 28.24
C CYS A 342 -7.57 -11.62 28.39
N SER A 343 -8.34 -11.82 27.32
CA SER A 343 -9.47 -12.76 27.33
C SER A 343 -9.05 -14.17 27.71
N TRP A 344 -7.98 -14.69 27.09
CA TRP A 344 -7.48 -16.04 27.33
C TRP A 344 -7.02 -16.24 28.78
N LEU A 345 -6.39 -15.23 29.38
CA LEU A 345 -6.02 -15.22 30.79
C LEU A 345 -7.23 -15.11 31.72
N SER A 346 -8.23 -14.30 31.34
CA SER A 346 -9.46 -14.12 32.12
C SER A 346 -10.30 -15.38 32.21
N GLU A 347 -10.30 -16.23 31.18
CA GLU A 347 -10.94 -17.55 31.21
C GLU A 347 -10.31 -18.52 32.22
N ARG A 348 -9.11 -18.21 32.72
CA ARG A 348 -8.30 -19.06 33.61
C ARG A 348 -8.03 -18.37 34.96
N LEU A 349 -8.89 -17.47 35.40
CA LEU A 349 -8.65 -16.69 36.62
C LEU A 349 -8.49 -17.56 37.87
N ASP A 350 -9.29 -18.62 37.97
CA ASP A 350 -9.34 -19.52 39.14
C ASP A 350 -8.29 -20.63 39.14
N HIS A 351 -7.54 -20.78 38.04
CA HIS A 351 -6.53 -21.82 37.85
C HIS A 351 -5.12 -21.20 37.76
N GLY A 352 -4.12 -21.91 38.28
CA GLY A 352 -2.72 -21.52 38.10
C GLY A 352 -2.24 -21.82 36.68
N LEU A 353 -1.34 -20.99 36.15
CA LEU A 353 -0.76 -21.25 34.82
C LEU A 353 0.33 -22.32 34.90
N HIS A 354 0.30 -23.26 33.96
CA HIS A 354 1.38 -24.23 33.81
C HIS A 354 2.70 -23.52 33.43
N SER A 355 3.85 -24.00 33.92
CA SER A 355 5.17 -23.37 33.67
C SER A 355 5.47 -23.10 32.19
N ILE A 356 5.06 -24.01 31.29
CA ILE A 356 5.17 -23.84 29.83
C ILE A 356 4.30 -22.68 29.32
N GLN A 357 3.05 -22.58 29.80
CA GLN A 357 2.13 -21.51 29.42
C GLN A 357 2.68 -20.15 29.89
N LEU A 358 3.07 -20.07 31.16
CA LEU A 358 3.62 -18.86 31.77
C LEU A 358 4.88 -18.39 31.05
N SER A 359 5.81 -19.30 30.76
CA SER A 359 7.06 -18.98 30.04
C SER A 359 6.79 -18.45 28.62
N ALA A 360 5.83 -19.04 27.90
CA ALA A 360 5.44 -18.59 26.57
C ALA A 360 4.80 -17.20 26.60
N LEU A 361 3.81 -17.00 27.49
CA LEU A 361 3.02 -15.77 27.58
C LEU A 361 3.85 -14.59 28.06
N LEU A 362 4.74 -14.78 29.04
CA LEU A 362 5.70 -13.75 29.46
C LEU A 362 6.61 -13.33 28.31
N HIS A 363 7.08 -14.29 27.51
CA HIS A 363 7.93 -13.99 26.37
C HIS A 363 7.17 -13.20 25.30
N ILE A 364 5.95 -13.64 24.94
CA ILE A 364 5.08 -12.96 23.98
C ILE A 364 4.77 -11.54 24.44
N ALA A 365 4.20 -11.36 25.64
CA ALA A 365 3.78 -10.04 26.12
C ALA A 365 4.93 -9.02 26.19
N ARG A 366 6.10 -9.44 26.71
CA ARG A 366 7.28 -8.56 26.81
C ARG A 366 7.87 -8.22 25.43
N LYS A 367 7.94 -9.18 24.51
CA LYS A 367 8.55 -8.96 23.19
C LYS A 367 7.66 -8.19 22.25
N LEU A 368 6.35 -8.44 22.24
CA LEU A 368 5.42 -7.66 21.43
C LEU A 368 5.43 -6.19 21.81
N TYR A 369 5.44 -5.85 23.11
CA TYR A 369 5.54 -4.45 23.53
C TYR A 369 6.76 -3.76 22.90
N SER A 370 7.95 -4.34 23.09
CA SER A 370 9.20 -3.78 22.58
C SER A 370 9.27 -3.77 21.05
N ASP A 371 8.76 -4.80 20.38
CA ASP A 371 8.80 -4.87 18.92
C ASP A 371 7.86 -3.82 18.29
N PHE A 372 6.66 -3.60 18.84
CA PHE A 372 5.74 -2.57 18.34
C PHE A 372 6.17 -1.14 18.72
N GLU A 373 6.83 -0.95 19.86
CA GLU A 373 7.51 0.31 20.22
C GLU A 373 8.57 0.69 19.18
N LEU A 374 9.38 -0.28 18.74
CA LEU A 374 10.38 -0.06 17.69
C LEU A 374 9.76 0.26 16.33
N GLN A 375 8.51 -0.12 16.08
CA GLN A 375 7.77 0.26 14.87
C GLN A 375 7.18 1.67 14.93
N GLY A 376 7.36 2.40 16.05
CA GLY A 376 6.92 3.78 16.22
C GLY A 376 5.52 3.93 16.81
N ILE A 377 4.96 2.89 17.44
CA ILE A 377 3.70 3.02 18.17
C ILE A 377 3.94 3.75 19.49
N GLU A 378 3.09 4.75 19.77
CA GLU A 378 3.21 5.59 20.96
C GLU A 378 3.02 4.80 22.25
N GLU A 379 3.77 5.17 23.29
CA GLU A 379 3.71 4.53 24.61
C GLU A 379 2.29 4.52 25.20
N GLU A 380 1.51 5.58 24.98
CA GLU A 380 0.12 5.66 25.44
C GLU A 380 -0.76 4.55 24.87
N LYS A 381 -0.52 4.18 23.60
CA LYS A 381 -1.25 3.11 22.91
C LYS A 381 -0.76 1.72 23.34
N LEU A 382 0.55 1.57 23.52
CA LEU A 382 1.15 0.32 23.97
C LEU A 382 0.78 -0.01 25.42
N ASN A 383 0.93 0.97 26.33
CA ASN A 383 0.67 0.82 27.76
C ASN A 383 -0.83 0.99 28.10
N SER A 384 -1.68 0.34 27.31
CA SER A 384 -3.13 0.33 27.51
C SER A 384 -3.52 -0.36 28.83
N LYS A 385 -4.71 -0.06 29.36
CA LYS A 385 -5.27 -0.75 30.53
C LYS A 385 -5.33 -2.28 30.35
N VAL A 386 -5.56 -2.73 29.12
CA VAL A 386 -5.60 -4.15 28.76
C VAL A 386 -4.21 -4.77 28.92
N TYR A 387 -3.18 -4.13 28.36
CA TYR A 387 -1.79 -4.57 28.52
C TYR A 387 -1.37 -4.60 30.00
N GLN A 388 -1.70 -3.57 30.78
CA GLN A 388 -1.41 -3.52 32.22
C GLN A 388 -2.05 -4.70 32.95
N THR A 389 -3.30 -5.01 32.64
CA THR A 389 -4.03 -6.16 33.23
C THR A 389 -3.34 -7.48 32.91
N VAL A 390 -2.94 -7.69 31.64
CA VAL A 390 -2.18 -8.87 31.21
C VAL A 390 -0.86 -8.97 31.98
N CYS A 391 -0.09 -7.90 32.04
CA CYS A 391 1.19 -7.85 32.74
C CYS A 391 1.05 -8.12 34.23
N SER A 392 0.08 -7.50 34.91
CA SER A 392 -0.18 -7.73 36.32
C SER A 392 -0.53 -9.20 36.60
N ARG A 393 -1.38 -9.83 35.78
CA ARG A 393 -1.70 -11.25 35.94
C ARG A 393 -0.46 -12.13 35.76
N LEU A 394 0.33 -11.91 34.71
CA LEU A 394 1.52 -12.71 34.44
C LEU A 394 2.61 -12.53 35.52
N GLN A 395 2.77 -11.33 36.09
CA GLN A 395 3.70 -11.07 37.19
C GLN A 395 3.29 -11.78 38.49
N LEU A 396 1.99 -11.82 38.81
CA LEU A 396 1.49 -12.56 39.97
C LEU A 396 1.75 -14.06 39.84
N GLU A 397 1.53 -14.62 38.65
CA GLU A 397 1.84 -16.03 38.35
C GLU A 397 3.34 -16.34 38.40
N GLU A 398 4.19 -15.44 37.89
CA GLU A 398 5.65 -15.55 37.96
C GLU A 398 6.15 -15.55 39.43
N ALA A 399 5.58 -14.69 40.27
CA ALA A 399 5.88 -14.66 41.69
C ALA A 399 5.40 -15.95 42.41
N ALA A 400 4.18 -16.41 42.13
CA ALA A 400 3.63 -17.63 42.72
C ALA A 400 4.44 -18.88 42.31
N ALA A 401 4.81 -19.00 41.04
CA ALA A 401 5.66 -20.08 40.54
C ALA A 401 7.03 -20.10 41.23
N SER A 402 7.66 -18.93 41.40
CA SER A 402 8.97 -18.79 42.06
C SER A 402 8.96 -19.24 43.53
N VAL A 403 7.86 -18.95 44.26
CA VAL A 403 7.68 -19.42 45.65
C VAL A 403 7.46 -20.93 45.71
N SER A 404 6.72 -21.50 44.75
CA SER A 404 6.49 -22.95 44.68
C SER A 404 7.77 -23.74 44.39
N ASP A 405 8.66 -23.20 43.54
CA ASP A 405 9.97 -23.77 43.22
C ASP A 405 10.98 -23.62 44.37
N ALA A 406 10.88 -22.56 45.17
CA ALA A 406 11.67 -22.42 46.38
C ALA A 406 11.27 -23.47 47.44
N ASN A 407 9.96 -23.66 47.64
CA ASN A 407 9.44 -24.64 48.60
C ASN A 407 9.72 -26.11 48.19
N SER A 408 9.79 -26.41 46.90
CA SER A 408 10.14 -27.76 46.42
C SER A 408 11.62 -28.06 46.64
N ARG A 409 12.51 -27.09 46.40
CA ARG A 409 13.95 -27.19 46.71
C ARG A 409 14.23 -27.29 48.20
N GLU A 410 13.53 -26.52 49.04
CA GLU A 410 13.65 -26.63 50.50
C GLU A 410 13.17 -27.99 51.03
N LYS A 411 12.14 -28.58 50.42
CA LYS A 411 11.70 -29.94 50.75
C LYS A 411 12.72 -31.00 50.33
N GLU A 412 13.31 -30.89 49.14
CA GLU A 412 14.39 -31.78 48.69
C GLU A 412 15.63 -31.67 49.60
N ASP A 413 16.01 -30.46 50.02
CA ASP A 413 17.11 -30.26 50.98
C ASP A 413 16.77 -30.78 52.39
N SER A 414 15.51 -30.72 52.79
CA SER A 414 15.05 -31.30 54.06
C SER A 414 15.03 -32.83 54.04
N ASP A 415 14.73 -33.45 52.90
CA ASP A 415 14.70 -34.91 52.72
C ASP A 415 16.11 -35.50 52.51
N THR A 416 17.02 -34.78 51.84
CA THR A 416 18.45 -35.16 51.80
C THR A 416 19.10 -35.04 53.19
N SER A 417 18.73 -34.01 53.98
CA SER A 417 19.18 -33.85 55.37
C SER A 417 18.63 -34.95 56.31
N LYS A 418 17.39 -35.42 56.11
CA LYS A 418 16.83 -36.57 56.85
C LYS A 418 17.45 -37.90 56.42
N ARG A 419 17.77 -38.09 55.14
CA ARG A 419 18.43 -39.31 54.63
C ARG A 419 19.88 -39.44 55.11
N GLY A 420 20.59 -38.33 55.29
CA GLY A 420 21.91 -38.29 55.92
C GLY A 420 21.92 -38.60 57.43
N LYS A 421 20.82 -38.34 58.15
CA LYS A 421 20.69 -38.65 59.58
C LYS A 421 20.23 -40.09 59.87
N SER A 422 19.51 -40.73 58.94
CA SER A 422 19.07 -42.13 59.10
C SER A 422 20.21 -43.15 58.91
N LEU A 423 21.21 -42.85 58.08
CA LEU A 423 22.40 -43.72 57.88
C LEU A 423 23.43 -43.64 59.02
N ARG A 424 23.34 -42.63 59.91
CA ARG A 424 24.31 -42.45 61.01
C ARG A 424 23.92 -43.11 62.33
N PHE A 425 22.74 -43.72 62.43
CA PHE A 425 22.23 -44.33 63.66
C PHE A 425 22.23 -45.87 63.68
N LYS A 426 22.77 -46.54 62.65
CA LYS A 426 22.88 -48.01 62.59
C LYS A 426 24.32 -48.56 62.74
N GLY A 427 25.30 -47.73 63.08
CA GLY A 427 26.72 -48.12 63.09
C GLY A 427 27.44 -48.06 64.44
N ALA A 428 26.75 -47.90 65.57
CA ALA A 428 27.41 -47.69 66.87
C ALA A 428 26.84 -48.59 67.97
N MET A 429 26.97 -49.90 67.84
CA MET A 429 27.01 -50.85 68.97
C MET A 429 27.61 -52.18 68.50
N SER A 430 28.94 -52.30 68.57
CA SER A 430 29.66 -53.54 68.92
C SER A 430 31.15 -53.35 68.65
N GLY A 431 32.00 -53.42 69.69
CA GLY A 431 33.43 -53.68 69.49
C GLY A 431 34.37 -53.02 70.50
N LEU A 432 34.59 -53.69 71.63
CA LEU A 432 35.80 -53.65 72.47
C LEU A 432 35.91 -55.02 73.16
N PRO A 433 37.10 -55.46 73.61
CA PRO A 433 38.23 -55.94 72.79
C PRO A 433 38.64 -57.38 73.20
N GLY A 434 39.54 -58.02 72.47
CA GLY A 434 40.06 -59.35 72.83
C GLY A 434 41.44 -59.60 72.24
N ASP A 435 42.38 -59.90 73.15
CA ASP A 435 43.81 -60.17 72.97
C ASP A 435 44.15 -61.33 72.02
N GLY A 436 45.42 -61.39 71.63
CA GLY A 436 46.15 -62.68 71.55
C GLY A 436 46.88 -62.96 70.24
N ASP A 437 48.21 -62.89 70.33
CA ASP A 437 49.29 -63.45 69.49
C ASP A 437 49.50 -62.99 68.04
#